data_AF-A0A498MWF6-F1
#
_entry.id   AF-A0A498MWF6-F1
#
_cell.length_a   1.000
_cell.length_b   1.000
_cell.length_c   1.000
_cell.angle_alpha   90.00
_cell.angle_beta   90.00
_cell.angle_gamma   90.00
#
_symmetry.space_group_name_H-M   'P 1'
#
loop_
_entity.id
_entity.type
_entity.pdbx_description
1 polymer ?
#
loop_
_entity_poly.entity_id
_entity_poly.type
_entity_poly.pdbx_seq_one_letter_code
_entity_poly.pdbx_strand_id
1 'polypeptide(L)'
;MAEGEKHMKTRGKSILKPEKDGKADEDGERRGQTNERDQDGDAKTSSQITAAIQESISAIHSQISALRSDLKDDMTDFRQKIREDIRNDLTEFKEEINRKISEVTKTQQSTSERVNEMEKRIADLEEWAVDVRDAVGNTLKVQENLQAKLSDLEGRSRRNNLRIYGMPEGCEGSNVIEFVAEFIKSELNGLQDIDLQIQRAHRALVPKPSQEVQPRSLVICFLEYRIKEMVLRAAWNKKDLRYQGRRIFF
;
A
#
# COMPACT_ATOMS: atom_id res chain seq x y z
N MET A 1 19.81 33.57 -22.14
CA MET A 1 19.03 34.02 -20.97
C MET A 1 20.01 33.96 -19.80
N ALA A 2 20.72 35.06 -19.57
CA ALA A 2 20.27 36.24 -18.82
C ALA A 2 20.37 35.92 -17.32
N GLU A 3 21.47 36.37 -16.70
CA GLU A 3 21.48 37.51 -15.76
C GLU A 3 21.37 36.95 -14.33
N GLY A 4 22.19 37.33 -13.35
CA GLY A 4 22.99 38.55 -13.22
C GLY A 4 22.37 39.42 -12.12
N GLU A 5 23.22 40.14 -11.38
CA GLU A 5 22.81 41.19 -10.42
C GLU A 5 22.14 40.72 -9.11
N LYS A 6 22.11 41.50 -8.00
CA LYS A 6 22.65 42.85 -7.75
C LYS A 6 23.05 43.03 -6.27
N HIS A 7 23.99 43.96 -6.03
CA HIS A 7 24.19 44.54 -4.69
C HIS A 7 22.93 45.26 -4.18
N MET A 8 22.74 45.32 -2.86
CA MET A 8 22.27 46.54 -2.20
C MET A 8 23.22 46.99 -1.08
N LYS A 9 23.94 48.08 -1.36
CA LYS A 9 24.26 49.09 -0.34
C LYS A 9 22.97 49.88 -0.06
N THR A 10 22.78 50.42 1.15
CA THR A 10 22.83 51.90 1.38
C THR A 10 22.42 52.32 2.79
N ARG A 11 23.09 53.38 3.28
CA ARG A 11 22.63 54.46 4.19
C ARG A 11 22.12 54.10 5.61
N GLY A 12 22.44 54.83 6.68
CA GLY A 12 23.41 55.93 6.88
C GLY A 12 22.83 57.22 7.50
N LYS A 13 23.54 57.76 8.51
CA LYS A 13 23.29 59.03 9.26
C LYS A 13 22.03 58.99 10.17
N SER A 14 21.90 59.77 11.25
CA SER A 14 22.58 61.03 11.63
C SER A 14 22.79 61.10 13.17
N ILE A 15 23.92 61.58 13.68
CA ILE A 15 24.15 62.94 14.24
C ILE A 15 23.33 63.25 15.52
N LEU A 16 24.05 63.51 16.63
CA LEU A 16 23.95 64.75 17.42
C LEU A 16 25.10 64.83 18.46
N LYS A 17 26.09 65.68 18.16
CA LYS A 17 26.80 66.56 19.12
C LYS A 17 26.04 67.91 19.09
N PRO A 18 26.09 68.81 20.11
CA PRO A 18 27.30 69.20 20.85
C PRO A 18 27.01 69.44 22.38
N GLU A 19 27.73 70.23 23.21
CA GLU A 19 28.95 71.05 23.04
C GLU A 19 29.78 71.14 24.35
N LYS A 20 30.87 71.92 24.27
CA LYS A 20 31.64 72.64 25.31
C LYS A 20 30.76 73.56 26.19
N ASP A 21 31.18 74.04 27.37
CA ASP A 21 32.14 75.16 27.59
C ASP A 21 32.49 75.36 29.09
N GLY A 22 33.49 76.23 29.40
CA GLY A 22 33.74 76.84 30.74
C GLY A 22 34.44 75.92 31.76
N LYS A 23 35.69 76.11 32.23
CA LYS A 23 36.53 77.30 32.50
C LYS A 23 36.08 78.18 33.68
N ALA A 24 36.66 77.92 34.85
CA ALA A 24 37.08 78.84 35.93
C ALA A 24 37.73 77.95 37.01
N ASP A 25 39.05 78.00 37.20
CA ASP A 25 39.75 78.90 38.13
C ASP A 25 39.54 78.48 39.60
N GLU A 26 40.60 77.94 40.21
CA GLU A 26 40.79 78.09 41.66
C GLU A 26 42.28 78.26 41.96
N ASP A 27 42.60 79.39 42.58
CA ASP A 27 43.95 79.93 42.75
C ASP A 27 44.69 79.34 43.96
N GLY A 28 46.02 79.33 43.85
CA GLY A 28 46.91 79.85 44.89
C GLY A 28 46.87 79.25 46.28
N GLU A 29 47.63 78.17 46.50
CA GLU A 29 48.09 77.84 47.86
C GLU A 29 49.37 78.65 48.25
N ARG A 30 49.33 79.27 49.44
CA ARG A 30 50.45 79.80 50.25
C ARG A 30 51.17 81.09 49.79
N ARG A 31 50.85 82.20 50.47
CA ARG A 31 51.64 82.71 51.62
C ARG A 31 50.99 83.94 52.25
N GLY A 32 50.62 83.84 53.53
CA GLY A 32 50.22 84.96 54.38
C GLY A 32 50.67 84.69 55.81
N GLN A 33 51.35 85.65 56.43
CA GLN A 33 51.85 85.54 57.81
C GLN A 33 50.84 86.10 58.82
N THR A 34 50.86 85.56 60.03
CA THR A 34 50.59 86.23 61.32
C THR A 34 49.58 87.39 61.38
N ASN A 35 48.51 87.23 62.16
CA ASN A 35 48.43 87.96 63.42
C ASN A 35 47.39 87.41 64.41
N GLU A 36 47.64 87.69 65.68
CA GLU A 36 46.80 87.37 66.83
C GLU A 36 45.60 88.33 66.95
N ARG A 37 44.42 87.81 67.33
CA ARG A 37 43.77 88.15 68.61
C ARG A 37 42.37 87.52 68.80
N ASP A 38 42.24 86.85 69.95
CA ASP A 38 41.16 86.87 70.96
C ASP A 38 39.66 86.77 70.61
N GLN A 39 38.95 86.06 71.52
CA GLN A 39 37.49 85.79 71.63
C GLN A 39 37.08 84.48 70.95
N ASP A 40 37.28 83.30 71.54
CA ASP A 40 36.91 82.84 72.90
C ASP A 40 35.41 83.02 73.19
N GLY A 41 34.67 81.90 73.25
CA GLY A 41 33.20 81.89 73.38
C GLY A 41 32.52 80.69 72.70
N ASP A 42 32.27 80.80 71.38
CA ASP A 42 31.20 80.02 70.72
C ASP A 42 31.67 79.01 69.63
N ALA A 43 32.95 79.07 69.24
CA ALA A 43 33.48 78.23 68.15
C ALA A 43 33.59 76.73 68.49
N LYS A 44 33.72 76.36 69.77
CA LYS A 44 33.89 74.95 70.21
C LYS A 44 32.65 74.09 69.92
N THR A 45 31.46 74.64 70.16
CA THR A 45 30.18 73.93 70.01
C THR A 45 29.87 73.63 68.54
N SER A 46 30.02 74.63 67.66
CA SER A 46 29.79 74.47 66.22
C SER A 46 30.85 73.58 65.55
N SER A 47 32.11 73.67 65.98
CA SER A 47 33.19 72.78 65.52
C SER A 47 32.95 71.32 65.91
N GLN A 48 32.49 71.04 67.14
CA GLN A 48 32.16 69.68 67.59
C GLN A 48 30.95 69.09 66.83
N ILE A 49 29.91 69.88 66.59
CA ILE A 49 28.74 69.45 65.79
C ILE A 49 29.16 69.14 64.35
N THR A 50 29.98 70.00 63.75
CA THR A 50 30.48 69.80 62.37
C THR A 50 31.36 68.55 62.26
N ALA A 51 32.21 68.29 63.25
CA ALA A 51 33.03 67.08 63.31
C ALA A 51 32.19 65.79 63.45
N ALA A 52 31.18 65.79 64.33
CA ALA A 52 30.28 64.65 64.52
C ALA A 52 29.42 64.35 63.27
N ILE A 53 29.01 65.40 62.54
CA ILE A 53 28.33 65.27 61.25
C ILE A 53 29.29 64.68 60.21
N GLN A 54 30.52 65.16 60.13
CA GLN A 54 31.53 64.65 59.19
C GLN A 54 31.90 63.18 59.46
N GLU A 55 31.98 62.79 60.74
CA GLU A 55 32.19 61.39 61.16
C GLU A 55 30.99 60.51 60.77
N SER A 56 29.76 61.00 60.98
CA SER A 56 28.53 60.32 60.56
C SER A 56 28.44 60.16 59.03
N ILE A 57 28.79 61.19 58.26
CA ILE A 57 28.87 61.13 56.79
C ILE A 57 29.93 60.13 56.34
N SER A 58 31.09 60.09 57.02
CA SER A 58 32.16 59.14 56.72
C SER A 58 31.75 57.70 57.00
N ALA A 59 31.01 57.47 58.10
CA ALA A 59 30.43 56.17 58.43
C ALA A 59 29.37 55.72 57.41
N ILE A 60 28.48 56.63 57.00
CA ILE A 60 27.47 56.36 55.94
C ILE A 60 28.16 56.06 54.61
N HIS A 61 29.20 56.82 54.23
CA HIS A 61 29.96 56.56 53.00
C HIS A 61 30.68 55.20 53.05
N SER A 62 31.21 54.81 54.20
CA SER A 62 31.79 53.47 54.43
C SER A 62 30.73 52.36 54.24
N GLN A 63 29.55 52.52 54.84
CA GLN A 63 28.43 51.57 54.69
C GLN A 63 27.92 51.49 53.24
N ILE A 64 27.77 52.62 52.54
CA ILE A 64 27.38 52.66 51.12
C ILE A 64 28.46 51.97 50.27
N SER A 65 29.74 52.16 50.58
CA SER A 65 30.84 51.49 49.88
C SER A 65 30.86 49.97 50.12
N ALA A 66 30.52 49.52 51.33
CA ALA A 66 30.37 48.10 51.64
C ALA A 66 29.19 47.48 50.87
N LEU A 67 27.99 48.05 51.00
CA LEU A 67 26.79 47.61 50.26
C LEU A 67 26.99 47.59 48.74
N ARG A 68 27.78 48.54 48.20
CA ARG A 68 28.14 48.57 46.78
C ARG A 68 29.10 47.44 46.39
N SER A 69 29.98 47.00 47.30
CA SER A 69 30.81 45.80 47.07
C SER A 69 29.92 44.57 47.09
N ASP A 70 29.14 44.38 48.16
CA ASP A 70 28.27 43.22 48.35
C ASP A 70 27.34 43.02 47.14
N LEU A 71 26.65 44.08 46.68
CA LEU A 71 25.78 44.03 45.50
C LEU A 71 26.54 43.71 44.20
N LYS A 72 27.80 44.14 44.09
CA LYS A 72 28.63 43.85 42.91
C LYS A 72 29.07 42.38 42.93
N ASP A 73 29.40 41.85 44.09
CA ASP A 73 29.82 40.47 44.31
C ASP A 73 28.62 39.52 44.08
N ASP A 74 27.45 39.81 44.65
CA ASP A 74 26.17 39.15 44.35
C ASP A 74 25.84 39.15 42.85
N MET A 75 26.03 40.29 42.17
CA MET A 75 25.78 40.41 40.73
C MET A 75 26.78 39.58 39.89
N THR A 76 28.04 39.45 40.34
CA THR A 76 29.00 38.54 39.68
C THR A 76 28.65 37.08 39.92
N ASP A 77 28.26 36.71 41.14
CA ASP A 77 27.85 35.35 41.51
C ASP A 77 26.58 34.92 40.77
N PHE A 78 25.57 35.79 40.72
CA PHE A 78 24.34 35.55 39.97
C PHE A 78 24.61 35.38 38.47
N ARG A 79 25.48 36.22 37.90
CA ARG A 79 25.91 36.11 36.49
C ARG A 79 26.72 34.85 36.23
N GLN A 80 27.48 34.36 37.20
CA GLN A 80 28.22 33.11 37.10
C GLN A 80 27.26 31.91 37.13
N LYS A 81 26.35 31.87 38.10
CA LYS A 81 25.31 30.82 38.23
C LYS A 81 24.48 30.69 36.94
N ILE A 82 23.90 31.79 36.43
CA ILE A 82 23.17 31.78 35.15
C ILE A 82 24.02 31.22 33.99
N ARG A 83 25.31 31.56 33.92
CA ARG A 83 26.20 31.06 32.87
C ARG A 83 26.47 29.55 33.00
N GLU A 84 26.51 29.05 34.23
CA GLU A 84 26.70 27.65 34.55
C GLU A 84 25.43 26.84 34.26
N ASP A 85 24.27 27.30 34.74
CA ASP A 85 22.95 26.71 34.47
C ASP A 85 22.70 26.60 32.95
N ILE A 86 22.83 27.70 32.20
CA ILE A 86 22.66 27.71 30.73
C ILE A 86 23.67 26.77 30.05
N ARG A 87 24.90 26.64 30.57
CA ARG A 87 25.88 25.71 30.00
C ARG A 87 25.46 24.26 30.24
N ASN A 88 24.99 23.95 31.44
CA ASN A 88 24.54 22.62 31.84
C ASN A 88 23.32 22.19 31.02
N ASP A 89 22.29 23.04 30.94
CA ASP A 89 21.09 22.84 30.09
C ASP A 89 21.47 22.58 28.63
N LEU A 90 22.39 23.38 28.07
CA LEU A 90 22.86 23.21 26.69
C LEU A 90 23.66 21.92 26.49
N THR A 91 24.41 21.45 27.49
CA THR A 91 25.09 20.15 27.41
C THR A 91 24.12 18.98 27.51
N GLU A 92 23.17 19.01 28.45
CA GLU A 92 22.15 17.96 28.60
C GLU A 92 21.27 17.86 27.36
N PHE A 93 20.79 19.00 26.84
CA PHE A 93 19.99 19.06 25.62
C PHE A 93 20.77 18.56 24.39
N LYS A 94 22.07 18.88 24.29
CA LYS A 94 22.93 18.37 23.23
C LYS A 94 23.11 16.86 23.35
N GLU A 95 23.28 16.31 24.55
CA GLU A 95 23.41 14.87 24.76
C GLU A 95 22.11 14.13 24.45
N GLU A 96 20.96 14.66 24.87
CA GLU A 96 19.66 14.09 24.54
C GLU A 96 19.38 14.12 23.02
N ILE A 97 19.65 15.24 22.35
CA ILE A 97 19.52 15.32 20.88
C ILE A 97 20.40 14.28 20.20
N ASN A 98 21.69 14.16 20.58
CA ASN A 98 22.58 13.20 19.95
C ASN A 98 22.14 11.75 20.21
N ARG A 99 21.61 11.46 21.41
CA ARG A 99 20.99 10.16 21.74
C ARG A 99 19.78 9.89 20.85
N LYS A 100 18.87 10.85 20.69
CA LYS A 100 17.65 10.72 19.87
C LYS A 100 17.95 10.61 18.38
N ILE A 101 18.89 11.39 17.86
CA ILE A 101 19.37 11.25 16.47
C ILE A 101 19.96 9.86 16.26
N SER A 102 20.80 9.37 17.18
CA SER A 102 21.41 8.03 17.09
C SER A 102 20.36 6.90 17.13
N GLU A 103 19.31 7.05 17.94
CA GLU A 103 18.17 6.13 18.00
C GLU A 103 17.40 6.13 16.67
N VAL A 104 17.03 7.32 16.17
CA VAL A 104 16.35 7.47 14.88
C VAL A 104 17.17 6.88 13.73
N THR A 105 18.47 7.17 13.65
CA THR A 105 19.37 6.61 12.61
C THR A 105 19.37 5.08 12.62
N LYS A 106 19.41 4.44 13.80
CA LYS A 106 19.33 2.98 13.92
C LYS A 106 17.98 2.43 13.44
N THR A 107 16.87 3.07 13.84
CA THR A 107 15.53 2.65 13.37
C THR A 107 15.36 2.83 11.86
N GLN A 108 15.92 3.91 11.28
CA GLN A 108 15.91 4.16 9.85
C GLN A 108 16.74 3.13 9.08
N GLN A 109 17.93 2.77 9.57
CA GLN A 109 18.75 1.72 8.97
C GLN A 109 18.02 0.37 8.99
N SER A 110 17.50 -0.05 10.15
CA SER A 110 16.76 -1.32 10.27
C SER A 110 15.49 -1.35 9.40
N THR A 111 14.82 -0.21 9.23
CA THR A 111 13.67 -0.09 8.33
C THR A 111 14.10 -0.22 6.86
N SER A 112 15.20 0.42 6.47
CA SER A 112 15.79 0.32 5.13
C SER A 112 16.20 -1.12 4.78
N GLU A 113 16.85 -1.82 5.71
CA GLU A 113 17.22 -3.23 5.55
C GLU A 113 15.99 -4.12 5.32
N ARG A 114 14.93 -3.91 6.12
CA ARG A 114 13.65 -4.64 5.97
C ARG A 114 12.93 -4.32 4.66
N VAL A 115 12.97 -3.07 4.19
CA VAL A 115 12.39 -2.68 2.88
C VAL A 115 13.15 -3.36 1.75
N ASN A 116 14.48 -3.32 1.75
CA ASN A 116 15.31 -3.99 0.73
C ASN A 116 15.05 -5.51 0.65
N GLU A 117 14.76 -6.17 1.78
CA GLU A 117 14.40 -7.59 1.78
C GLU A 117 12.96 -7.84 1.30
N MET A 118 12.01 -6.95 1.61
CA MET A 118 10.67 -6.99 1.03
C MET A 118 10.70 -6.79 -0.49
N GLU A 119 11.49 -5.85 -1.00
CA GLU A 119 11.65 -5.59 -2.43
C GLU A 119 12.19 -6.82 -3.18
N LYS A 120 13.22 -7.48 -2.65
CA LYS A 120 13.74 -8.75 -3.22
C LYS A 120 12.66 -9.83 -3.26
N ARG A 121 11.96 -10.05 -2.13
CA ARG A 121 10.89 -11.04 -2.05
C ARG A 121 9.71 -10.72 -2.97
N ILE A 122 9.44 -9.45 -3.26
CA ILE A 122 8.44 -9.03 -4.24
C ILE A 122 8.92 -9.37 -5.65
N ALA A 123 10.17 -9.06 -6.01
CA ALA A 123 10.73 -9.43 -7.31
C ALA A 123 10.70 -10.96 -7.56
N ASP A 124 11.10 -11.77 -6.57
CA ASP A 124 11.04 -13.24 -6.64
C ASP A 124 9.59 -13.74 -6.85
N LEU A 125 8.61 -13.11 -6.19
CA LEU A 125 7.19 -13.44 -6.33
C LEU A 125 6.59 -12.99 -7.67
N GLU A 126 7.06 -11.87 -8.23
CA GLU A 126 6.65 -11.37 -9.54
C GLU A 126 7.16 -12.28 -10.67
N GLU A 127 8.42 -12.74 -10.60
CA GLU A 127 8.99 -13.74 -11.52
C GLU A 127 8.19 -15.05 -11.44
N TRP A 128 7.99 -15.59 -10.24
CA TRP A 128 7.19 -16.81 -10.04
C TRP A 128 5.74 -16.68 -10.52
N ALA A 129 5.13 -15.50 -10.38
CA ALA A 129 3.77 -15.24 -10.86
C ALA A 129 3.67 -15.21 -12.40
N VAL A 130 4.76 -14.88 -13.11
CA VAL A 130 4.84 -15.03 -14.57
C VAL A 130 4.97 -16.50 -14.96
N ASP A 131 5.89 -17.25 -14.35
CA ASP A 131 6.09 -18.68 -14.61
C ASP A 131 4.79 -19.49 -14.40
N VAL A 132 4.09 -19.25 -13.29
CA VAL A 132 2.82 -19.92 -12.99
C VAL A 132 1.73 -19.55 -14.02
N ARG A 133 1.68 -18.28 -14.44
CA ARG A 133 0.71 -17.83 -15.46
C ARG A 133 0.95 -18.54 -16.79
N ASP A 134 2.20 -18.67 -17.21
CA ASP A 134 2.55 -19.33 -18.46
C ASP A 134 2.36 -20.85 -18.39
N ALA A 135 2.68 -21.48 -17.26
CA ALA A 135 2.39 -22.90 -17.02
C ALA A 135 0.88 -23.20 -17.05
N VAL A 136 0.05 -22.37 -16.41
CA VAL A 136 -1.42 -22.48 -16.45
C VAL A 136 -1.94 -22.21 -17.86
N GLY A 137 -1.47 -21.17 -18.54
CA GLY A 137 -1.87 -20.83 -19.90
C GLY A 137 -1.56 -21.94 -20.92
N ASN A 138 -0.40 -22.58 -20.78
CA ASN A 138 -0.03 -23.73 -21.61
C ASN A 138 -0.85 -24.99 -21.27
N THR A 139 -1.13 -25.22 -19.98
CA THR A 139 -1.99 -26.34 -19.54
C THR A 139 -3.41 -26.20 -20.11
N LEU A 140 -4.00 -25.01 -20.08
CA LEU A 140 -5.32 -24.74 -20.66
C LEU A 140 -5.36 -24.98 -22.17
N LYS A 141 -4.34 -24.51 -22.92
CA LYS A 141 -4.22 -24.80 -24.37
C LYS A 141 -4.12 -26.30 -24.64
N VAL A 142 -3.36 -27.05 -23.84
CA VAL A 142 -3.26 -28.51 -23.98
C VAL A 142 -4.60 -29.18 -23.67
N GLN A 143 -5.30 -28.74 -22.62
CA GLN A 143 -6.63 -29.25 -22.28
C GLN A 143 -7.65 -29.02 -23.39
N GLU A 144 -7.73 -27.82 -23.97
CA GLU A 144 -8.62 -27.50 -25.09
C GLU A 144 -8.32 -28.40 -26.31
N ASN A 145 -7.04 -28.54 -26.67
CA ASN A 145 -6.60 -29.43 -27.75
C ASN A 145 -6.95 -30.90 -27.49
N LEU A 146 -6.87 -31.37 -26.24
CA LEU A 146 -7.27 -32.73 -25.86
C LEU A 146 -8.80 -32.90 -25.91
N GLN A 147 -9.58 -31.92 -25.45
CA GLN A 147 -11.05 -31.96 -25.55
C GLN A 147 -11.52 -31.98 -27.01
N ALA A 148 -10.91 -31.17 -27.89
CA ALA A 148 -11.19 -31.20 -29.32
C ALA A 148 -10.87 -32.56 -29.96
N LYS A 149 -9.72 -33.16 -29.62
CA LYS A 149 -9.32 -34.50 -30.09
C LYS A 149 -10.26 -35.59 -29.58
N LEU A 150 -10.68 -35.53 -28.30
CA LEU A 150 -11.62 -36.50 -27.73
C LEU A 150 -12.99 -36.41 -28.41
N SER A 151 -13.50 -35.20 -28.66
CA SER A 151 -14.76 -34.98 -29.38
C SER A 151 -14.71 -35.52 -30.82
N ASP A 152 -13.62 -35.28 -31.55
CA ASP A 152 -13.41 -35.83 -32.89
C ASP A 152 -13.29 -37.38 -32.89
N LEU A 153 -12.59 -37.96 -31.92
CA LEU A 153 -12.49 -39.43 -31.77
C LEU A 153 -13.84 -40.06 -31.40
N GLU A 154 -14.60 -39.45 -30.50
CA GLU A 154 -15.94 -39.89 -30.10
C GLU A 154 -16.92 -39.79 -31.29
N GLY A 155 -16.87 -38.68 -32.04
CA GLY A 155 -17.65 -38.47 -33.26
C GLY A 155 -17.30 -39.45 -34.39
N ARG A 156 -16.00 -39.79 -34.56
CA ARG A 156 -15.54 -40.81 -35.50
C ARG A 156 -15.98 -42.22 -35.09
N SER A 157 -15.82 -42.56 -33.81
CA SER A 157 -16.24 -43.85 -33.25
C SER A 157 -17.74 -44.08 -33.37
N ARG A 158 -18.56 -43.03 -33.18
CA ARG A 158 -20.02 -43.11 -33.26
C ARG A 158 -20.60 -42.78 -34.63
N ARG A 159 -19.78 -42.57 -35.66
CA ARG A 159 -20.24 -42.11 -36.99
C ARG A 159 -21.24 -43.08 -37.66
N ASN A 160 -21.08 -44.38 -37.43
CA ASN A 160 -21.97 -45.43 -37.94
C ASN A 160 -23.15 -45.72 -37.00
N ASN A 161 -23.27 -45.00 -35.88
CA ASN A 161 -24.37 -45.19 -34.94
C ASN A 161 -25.58 -44.33 -35.33
N LEU A 162 -26.76 -44.89 -35.12
CA LEU A 162 -28.05 -44.23 -35.29
C LEU A 162 -28.90 -44.50 -34.04
N ARG A 163 -29.77 -43.56 -33.65
CA ARG A 163 -30.47 -43.62 -32.36
C ARG A 163 -31.96 -43.36 -32.53
N ILE A 164 -32.77 -44.41 -32.38
CA ILE A 164 -34.22 -44.33 -32.53
C ILE A 164 -34.87 -44.04 -31.17
N TYR A 165 -35.76 -43.05 -31.11
CA TYR A 165 -36.50 -42.63 -29.92
C TYR A 165 -38.01 -42.87 -30.09
N GLY A 166 -38.73 -43.12 -28.99
CA GLY A 166 -40.19 -43.28 -28.97
C GLY A 166 -40.71 -44.72 -29.05
N MET A 167 -39.86 -45.67 -29.45
CA MET A 167 -40.15 -47.12 -29.48
C MET A 167 -40.64 -47.63 -28.11
N PRO A 168 -41.85 -48.20 -27.97
CA PRO A 168 -42.35 -48.78 -26.71
C PRO A 168 -41.38 -49.82 -26.11
N GLU A 169 -41.14 -49.83 -24.80
CA GLU A 169 -40.25 -50.83 -24.16
C GLU A 169 -40.79 -52.25 -24.33
N GLY A 170 -40.00 -53.15 -24.93
CA GLY A 170 -40.32 -54.58 -25.06
C GLY A 170 -41.02 -54.97 -26.37
N CYS A 171 -41.20 -54.04 -27.33
CA CYS A 171 -41.72 -54.38 -28.65
C CYS A 171 -40.72 -55.17 -29.52
N GLU A 172 -39.44 -55.22 -29.13
CA GLU A 172 -38.38 -55.86 -29.94
C GLU A 172 -38.28 -57.39 -29.81
N GLY A 173 -39.03 -57.99 -28.87
CA GLY A 173 -38.95 -59.42 -28.60
C GLY A 173 -37.56 -59.88 -28.14
N SER A 174 -37.12 -61.03 -28.64
CA SER A 174 -35.82 -61.63 -28.30
C SER A 174 -34.64 -61.12 -29.15
N ASN A 175 -34.89 -60.66 -30.39
CA ASN A 175 -33.84 -60.24 -31.32
C ASN A 175 -34.06 -58.80 -31.82
N VAL A 176 -33.37 -57.87 -31.16
CA VAL A 176 -33.43 -56.44 -31.46
C VAL A 176 -32.90 -56.12 -32.87
N ILE A 177 -32.00 -56.93 -33.44
CA ILE A 177 -31.42 -56.69 -34.77
C ILE A 177 -32.45 -56.97 -35.86
N GLU A 178 -33.12 -58.12 -35.80
CA GLU A 178 -34.19 -58.49 -36.73
C GLU A 178 -35.35 -57.50 -36.66
N PHE A 179 -35.83 -57.20 -35.45
CA PHE A 179 -36.91 -56.23 -35.25
C PHE A 179 -36.60 -54.84 -35.84
N VAL A 180 -35.38 -54.32 -35.64
CA VAL A 180 -34.95 -53.04 -36.22
C VAL A 180 -34.85 -53.12 -37.74
N ALA A 181 -34.37 -54.24 -38.30
CA ALA A 181 -34.28 -54.42 -39.74
C ALA A 181 -35.66 -54.47 -40.40
N GLU A 182 -36.61 -55.23 -39.83
CA GLU A 182 -37.99 -55.28 -40.27
C GLU A 182 -38.66 -53.91 -40.19
N PHE A 183 -38.53 -53.23 -39.04
CA PHE A 183 -39.08 -51.87 -38.83
C PHE A 183 -38.56 -50.87 -39.88
N ILE A 184 -37.26 -50.88 -40.15
CA ILE A 184 -36.66 -50.01 -41.17
C ILE A 184 -37.21 -50.35 -42.57
N LYS A 185 -37.31 -51.64 -42.93
CA LYS A 185 -37.78 -52.06 -44.25
C LYS A 185 -39.29 -51.84 -44.47
N SER A 186 -40.10 -51.95 -43.43
CA SER A 186 -41.54 -51.73 -43.50
C SER A 186 -41.89 -50.24 -43.49
N GLU A 187 -41.23 -49.44 -42.66
CA GLU A 187 -41.57 -48.02 -42.49
C GLU A 187 -40.80 -47.06 -43.39
N LEU A 188 -39.61 -47.41 -43.90
CA LEU A 188 -38.81 -46.50 -44.75
C LEU A 188 -38.82 -46.93 -46.22
N ASN A 189 -39.46 -46.10 -47.04
CA ASN A 189 -39.57 -46.30 -48.48
C ASN A 189 -38.17 -46.37 -49.15
N GLY A 190 -37.99 -47.32 -50.06
CA GLY A 190 -36.76 -47.47 -50.85
C GLY A 190 -35.62 -48.23 -50.17
N LEU A 191 -35.86 -48.86 -49.03
CA LEU A 191 -34.85 -49.68 -48.30
C LEU A 191 -35.19 -51.18 -48.24
N GLN A 192 -36.28 -51.62 -48.88
CA GLN A 192 -36.82 -52.98 -48.78
C GLN A 192 -35.82 -54.05 -49.26
N ASP A 193 -35.25 -53.86 -50.44
CA ASP A 193 -34.29 -54.80 -51.07
C ASP A 193 -32.83 -54.59 -50.61
N ILE A 194 -32.58 -53.61 -49.74
CA ILE A 194 -31.22 -53.27 -49.29
C ILE A 194 -30.83 -54.15 -48.10
N ASP A 195 -29.61 -54.69 -48.12
CA ASP A 195 -29.00 -55.26 -46.92
C ASP A 195 -28.58 -54.13 -45.98
N LEU A 196 -29.17 -54.12 -44.78
CA LEU A 196 -28.93 -53.06 -43.79
C LEU A 196 -27.64 -53.26 -43.01
N GLN A 197 -27.01 -54.43 -43.05
CA GLN A 197 -25.70 -54.71 -42.44
C GLN A 197 -25.55 -54.19 -41.00
N ILE A 198 -26.58 -54.43 -40.17
CA ILE A 198 -26.59 -54.01 -38.77
C ILE A 198 -25.65 -54.92 -37.98
N GLN A 199 -24.56 -54.37 -37.46
CA GLN A 199 -23.62 -55.11 -36.61
C GLN A 199 -24.19 -55.35 -35.21
N ARG A 200 -24.83 -54.33 -34.63
CA ARG A 200 -25.32 -54.34 -33.25
C ARG A 200 -26.57 -53.47 -33.13
N ALA A 201 -27.60 -53.94 -32.43
CA ALA A 201 -28.74 -53.14 -32.02
C ALA A 201 -29.09 -53.46 -30.54
N HIS A 202 -29.33 -52.44 -29.73
CA HIS A 202 -29.66 -52.59 -28.31
C HIS A 202 -30.35 -51.34 -27.75
N ARG A 203 -31.11 -51.48 -26.65
CA ARG A 203 -31.56 -50.32 -25.86
C ARG A 203 -30.35 -49.63 -25.22
N ALA A 204 -30.43 -48.31 -25.05
CA ALA A 204 -29.45 -47.57 -24.27
C ALA A 204 -29.32 -48.14 -22.85
N LEU A 205 -28.07 -48.19 -22.34
CA LEU A 205 -27.69 -48.80 -21.05
C LEU A 205 -28.05 -47.93 -19.84
N VAL A 206 -29.26 -47.38 -19.84
CA VAL A 206 -29.88 -46.59 -18.78
C VAL A 206 -30.87 -47.49 -18.03
N PRO A 207 -31.09 -47.30 -16.71
CA PRO A 207 -32.14 -48.01 -15.96
C PRO A 207 -33.49 -47.97 -16.68
N LYS A 208 -34.25 -49.07 -16.62
CA LYS A 208 -35.53 -49.17 -17.32
C LYS A 208 -36.55 -48.20 -16.69
N PRO A 209 -37.11 -47.24 -17.46
CA PRO A 209 -38.10 -46.30 -16.96
C PRO A 209 -39.44 -46.99 -16.65
N SER A 210 -40.26 -46.35 -15.82
CA SER A 210 -41.68 -46.71 -15.66
C SER A 210 -42.45 -46.47 -16.97
N GLN A 211 -43.62 -47.11 -17.12
CA GLN A 211 -44.40 -47.06 -18.37
C GLN A 211 -44.93 -45.66 -18.74
N GLU A 212 -45.01 -44.75 -17.76
CA GLU A 212 -45.44 -43.36 -17.93
C GLU A 212 -44.32 -42.43 -18.45
N VAL A 213 -43.06 -42.85 -18.33
CA VAL A 213 -41.88 -42.07 -18.74
C VAL A 213 -41.44 -42.46 -20.15
N GLN A 214 -40.71 -41.56 -20.84
CA GLN A 214 -40.23 -41.80 -22.20
C GLN A 214 -39.40 -43.11 -22.30
N PRO A 215 -39.73 -44.02 -23.23
CA PRO A 215 -38.95 -45.25 -23.45
C PRO A 215 -37.47 -44.98 -23.76
N ARG A 216 -36.58 -45.90 -23.37
CA ARG A 216 -35.16 -45.77 -23.71
C ARG A 216 -34.99 -45.90 -25.22
N SER A 217 -34.16 -45.04 -25.79
CA SER A 217 -33.77 -45.10 -27.19
C SER A 217 -33.13 -46.46 -27.56
N LEU A 218 -33.35 -46.91 -28.80
CA LEU A 218 -32.53 -47.94 -29.43
C LEU A 218 -31.28 -47.31 -30.03
N VAL A 219 -30.13 -47.96 -29.85
CA VAL A 219 -28.83 -47.61 -30.44
C VAL A 219 -28.44 -48.71 -31.42
N ILE A 220 -28.26 -48.32 -32.68
CA ILE A 220 -28.02 -49.20 -33.82
C ILE A 220 -26.65 -48.84 -34.40
N CYS A 221 -25.79 -49.83 -34.62
CA CYS A 221 -24.48 -49.69 -35.25
C CYS A 221 -24.49 -50.40 -36.61
N PHE A 222 -24.29 -49.63 -37.68
CA PHE A 222 -24.20 -50.13 -39.05
C PHE A 222 -22.76 -50.51 -39.41
N LEU A 223 -22.57 -51.51 -40.28
CA LEU A 223 -21.26 -51.83 -40.85
C LEU A 223 -20.73 -50.67 -41.72
N GLU A 224 -21.57 -50.14 -42.60
CA GLU A 224 -21.20 -49.07 -43.53
C GLU A 224 -21.91 -47.74 -43.21
N TYR A 225 -21.14 -46.64 -43.16
CA TYR A 225 -21.66 -45.28 -42.98
C TYR A 225 -22.72 -44.89 -44.01
N ARG A 226 -22.54 -45.32 -45.27
CA ARG A 226 -23.45 -45.01 -46.38
C ARG A 226 -24.87 -45.51 -46.13
N ILE A 227 -25.00 -46.74 -45.61
CA ILE A 227 -26.29 -47.34 -45.27
C ILE A 227 -26.97 -46.56 -44.13
N LYS A 228 -26.22 -46.22 -43.06
CA LYS A 228 -26.71 -45.35 -41.96
C LYS A 228 -27.23 -44.01 -42.48
N GLU A 229 -26.53 -43.38 -43.42
CA GLU A 229 -26.94 -42.11 -44.04
C GLU A 229 -28.19 -42.25 -44.92
N MET A 230 -28.33 -43.35 -45.67
CA MET A 230 -29.53 -43.63 -46.45
C MET A 230 -30.76 -43.84 -45.57
N VAL A 231 -30.62 -44.60 -44.47
CA VAL A 231 -31.68 -44.78 -43.46
C VAL A 231 -32.10 -43.44 -42.86
N LEU A 232 -31.14 -42.63 -42.40
CA LEU A 232 -31.43 -41.32 -41.79
C LEU A 232 -32.15 -40.37 -42.75
N ARG A 233 -31.72 -40.31 -44.02
CA ARG A 233 -32.38 -39.48 -45.05
C ARG A 233 -33.79 -39.97 -45.36
N ALA A 234 -34.00 -41.28 -45.47
CA ALA A 234 -35.34 -41.83 -45.68
C ALA A 234 -36.29 -41.50 -44.51
N ALA A 235 -35.80 -41.57 -43.26
CA ALA A 235 -36.56 -41.19 -42.07
C ALA A 235 -36.92 -39.69 -42.07
N TRP A 236 -35.97 -38.80 -42.36
CA TRP A 236 -36.23 -37.36 -42.46
C TRP A 236 -37.18 -37.00 -43.61
N ASN A 237 -37.14 -37.73 -44.73
CA ASN A 237 -38.07 -37.54 -45.84
C ASN A 237 -39.52 -37.94 -45.49
N LYS A 238 -39.72 -38.99 -44.67
CA LYS A 238 -41.06 -39.44 -44.25
C LYS A 238 -41.78 -38.47 -43.28
N LYS A 239 -41.02 -37.66 -42.51
CA LYS A 239 -41.46 -36.58 -41.59
C LYS A 239 -42.40 -36.93 -40.42
N ASP A 240 -43.42 -37.75 -40.64
CA ASP A 240 -44.24 -38.34 -39.58
C ASP A 240 -44.15 -39.87 -39.66
N LEU A 241 -43.35 -40.43 -38.76
CA LEU A 241 -43.11 -41.87 -38.66
C LEU A 241 -43.69 -42.32 -37.32
N ARG A 242 -44.63 -43.27 -37.36
CA ARG A 242 -45.36 -43.73 -36.18
C ARG A 242 -45.30 -45.24 -36.07
N TYR A 243 -45.16 -45.73 -34.85
CA TYR A 243 -45.21 -47.15 -34.52
C TYR A 243 -46.16 -47.35 -33.34
N GLN A 244 -47.15 -48.24 -33.49
CA GLN A 244 -48.18 -48.50 -32.48
C GLN A 244 -48.82 -47.20 -31.93
N GLY A 245 -49.12 -46.24 -32.83
CA GLY A 245 -49.71 -44.94 -32.49
C GLY A 245 -48.75 -43.91 -31.87
N ARG A 246 -47.53 -44.29 -31.47
CA ARG A 246 -46.51 -43.35 -30.94
C ARG A 246 -45.63 -42.82 -32.07
N ARG A 247 -45.23 -41.54 -31.97
CA ARG A 247 -44.30 -40.91 -32.92
C ARG A 247 -42.87 -41.36 -32.64
N ILE A 248 -42.15 -41.71 -33.69
CA ILE A 248 -40.77 -42.19 -33.67
C ILE A 248 -39.84 -41.12 -34.25
N PHE A 249 -38.66 -40.99 -33.66
CA PHE A 249 -37.61 -40.05 -34.08
C PHE A 249 -36.29 -40.78 -34.30
N PHE A 250 -35.43 -40.21 -35.15
CA PHE A 250 -34.13 -40.74 -35.59
C PHE A 250 -33.03 -39.68 -35.40
#